data_AF-A0A6A7GC78-F1
#
_entry.id   AF-A0A6A7GC78-F1
#
_cell.length_a   1.000
_cell.length_b   1.000
_cell.length_c   1.000
_cell.angle_alpha   90.00
_cell.angle_beta   90.00
_cell.angle_gamma   90.00
#
_symmetry.space_group_name_H-M   'P 1'
#
loop_
_entity.id
_entity.type
_entity.pdbx_description
1 polymer ?
#
loop_
_entity_poly.entity_id
_entity_poly.type
_entity_poly.pdbx_seq_one_letter_code
_entity_poly.pdbx_strand_id
1 'polypeptide(L)'
;LLRYITIIPIDKAFYTAGCCCRDVGDINRAFIFLNRFVDVCDAIDEPNSGDLDNSDFVDTDIPPPHMVQIPTEHSYPEDSREEIRELVLETAVCAEVDQELPTRRCDSCHEETYDAAVVCHLCDNESDACIVTGFPVSANDRVQCKNCCKFANKSDWNKFVMKVKTCPWCGCIQNPVY
;
A
#
# COMPACT_ATOMS: atom_id res chain seq x y z
N LEU A 1 -2.59 -3.59 0.06
CA LEU A 1 -2.95 -3.80 1.48
C LEU A 1 -3.81 -2.65 2.01
N LEU A 2 -3.28 -1.41 2.01
CA LEU A 2 -3.92 -0.25 2.62
C LEU A 2 -5.31 0.11 2.08
N ARG A 3 -5.65 -0.26 0.85
CA ARG A 3 -7.02 -0.11 0.30
C ARG A 3 -8.10 -0.91 1.06
N TYR A 4 -7.70 -1.89 1.87
CA TYR A 4 -8.61 -2.80 2.56
C TYR A 4 -8.74 -2.52 4.06
N ILE A 5 -8.35 -1.32 4.51
CA ILE A 5 -8.45 -0.91 5.92
C ILE A 5 -9.88 -0.74 6.45
N THR A 6 -10.89 -0.79 5.56
CA THR A 6 -12.30 -0.91 5.97
C THR A 6 -12.66 -2.31 6.46
N ILE A 7 -11.78 -3.30 6.24
CA ILE A 7 -11.97 -4.71 6.60
C ILE A 7 -10.85 -5.20 7.53
N ILE A 8 -9.63 -4.68 7.36
CA ILE A 8 -8.44 -5.01 8.16
C ILE A 8 -8.21 -3.88 9.16
N PRO A 9 -7.82 -4.17 10.42
CA PRO A 9 -7.46 -3.12 11.38
C PRO A 9 -6.43 -2.15 10.80
N ILE A 10 -6.71 -0.86 10.92
CA ILE A 10 -5.93 0.22 10.31
C ILE A 10 -4.49 0.26 10.83
N ASP A 11 -4.29 0.10 12.14
CA ASP A 11 -2.98 0.00 12.78
C ASP A 11 -2.15 -1.17 12.22
N LYS A 12 -2.79 -2.34 12.07
CA LYS A 12 -2.16 -3.53 11.49
C LYS A 12 -1.73 -3.30 10.06
N ALA A 13 -2.58 -2.68 9.26
CA ALA A 13 -2.33 -2.46 7.84
C ALA A 13 -1.19 -1.47 7.61
N PHE A 14 -1.18 -0.33 8.32
CA PHE A 14 -0.14 0.70 8.19
C PHE A 14 1.22 0.22 8.71
N TYR A 15 1.26 -0.46 9.87
CA TYR A 15 2.48 -1.10 10.36
C TYR A 15 3.05 -2.08 9.33
N THR A 16 2.22 -3.02 8.86
CA THR A 16 2.67 -4.05 7.91
C THR A 16 3.17 -3.44 6.61
N ALA A 17 2.42 -2.47 6.05
CA ALA A 17 2.81 -1.81 4.81
C ALA A 17 4.12 -1.04 4.98
N GLY A 18 4.28 -0.28 6.07
CA GLY A 18 5.47 0.48 6.38
C GLY A 18 6.71 -0.38 6.56
N CYS A 19 6.63 -1.45 7.38
CA CYS A 19 7.72 -2.40 7.56
C CYS A 19 8.11 -3.09 6.24
N CYS A 20 7.13 -3.53 5.44
CA CYS A 20 7.43 -4.13 4.14
C CYS A 20 8.12 -3.16 3.18
N CYS A 21 7.76 -1.88 3.17
CA CYS A 21 8.43 -0.87 2.36
C CYS A 21 9.88 -0.65 2.83
N ARG A 22 10.09 -0.58 4.14
CA ARG A 22 11.42 -0.45 4.75
C ARG A 22 12.33 -1.62 4.38
N ASP A 23 11.82 -2.84 4.48
CA ASP A 23 12.58 -4.07 4.21
C ASP A 23 13.07 -4.17 2.75
N VAL A 24 12.36 -3.51 1.81
CA VAL A 24 12.76 -3.43 0.39
C VAL A 24 13.51 -2.14 0.04
N GLY A 25 13.81 -1.30 1.03
CA GLY A 25 14.55 -0.05 0.86
C GLY A 25 13.73 1.13 0.34
N ASP A 26 12.39 1.04 0.34
CA ASP A 26 11.49 2.15 0.01
C ASP A 26 11.24 3.02 1.25
N ILE A 27 12.28 3.75 1.65
CA ILE A 27 12.32 4.50 2.92
C ILE A 27 11.26 5.60 2.98
N ASN A 28 11.05 6.31 1.87
CA ASN A 28 10.09 7.42 1.84
C ASN A 28 8.64 6.93 2.05
N ARG A 29 8.22 5.88 1.32
CA ARG A 29 6.89 5.28 1.53
C ARG A 29 6.77 4.64 2.91
N ALA A 30 7.84 3.99 3.39
CA ALA A 30 7.89 3.44 4.74
C ALA A 30 7.65 4.50 5.79
N PHE A 31 8.34 5.64 5.69
CA PHE A 31 8.18 6.76 6.61
C PHE A 31 6.73 7.26 6.67
N ILE A 32 6.12 7.55 5.51
CA ILE A 32 4.73 8.04 5.44
C ILE A 32 3.76 7.04 6.08
N PHE A 33 3.91 5.74 5.79
CA PHE A 33 3.02 4.71 6.33
C PHE A 33 3.22 4.47 7.84
N LEU A 34 4.47 4.49 8.31
CA LEU A 34 4.79 4.31 9.72
C LEU A 34 4.43 5.54 10.55
N ASN A 35 4.52 6.75 9.99
CA ASN A 35 4.01 7.96 10.62
C ASN A 35 2.50 7.85 10.86
N ARG A 36 1.74 7.45 9.84
CA ARG A 36 0.29 7.20 10.04
C ARG A 36 0.01 6.09 11.05
N PHE A 37 0.86 5.07 11.16
CA PHE A 37 0.72 4.06 12.21
C PHE A 37 0.88 4.66 13.61
N VAL A 38 1.82 5.58 13.81
CA VAL A 38 2.00 6.31 15.08
C VAL A 38 0.75 7.13 15.39
N ASP A 39 0.25 7.92 14.43
CA ASP A 39 -0.98 8.72 14.63
C ASP A 39 -2.18 7.84 15.03
N VAL A 40 -2.31 6.66 14.40
CA VAL A 40 -3.35 5.69 14.73
C VAL A 40 -3.16 5.14 16.15
N CYS A 41 -1.94 4.83 16.57
CA CYS A 41 -1.68 4.39 17.95
C CYS A 41 -2.08 5.46 18.95
N ASP A 42 -1.75 6.72 18.68
CA ASP A 42 -2.10 7.84 19.54
C ASP A 42 -3.62 8.05 19.60
N ALA A 43 -4.33 7.85 18.49
CA ALA A 43 -5.80 7.88 18.46
C ALA A 43 -6.46 6.70 19.22
N ILE A 44 -5.81 5.54 19.29
CA ILE A 44 -6.27 4.40 20.12
C ILE A 44 -6.06 4.72 21.61
N ASP A 45 -4.90 5.26 21.98
CA ASP A 45 -4.56 5.62 23.35
C ASP A 45 -5.40 6.82 23.86
N GLU A 46 -5.69 7.78 22.97
CA GLU A 46 -6.48 8.98 23.25
C GLU A 46 -7.63 9.16 22.24
N PRO A 47 -8.79 8.48 22.42
CA PRO A 47 -9.91 8.53 21.46
C PRO A 47 -10.56 9.90 21.25
N ASN A 48 -10.20 10.91 22.05
CA ASN A 48 -10.71 12.28 21.95
C ASN A 48 -9.67 13.27 21.41
N SER A 49 -8.52 12.79 20.91
CA SER A 49 -7.39 13.62 20.46
C SER A 49 -7.66 14.41 19.17
N GLY A 50 -8.70 14.04 18.41
CA GLY A 50 -9.11 14.71 17.18
C GLY A 50 -9.24 13.71 16.02
N ASP A 51 -9.52 14.24 14.84
CA ASP A 51 -9.52 13.44 13.61
C ASP A 51 -8.08 13.23 13.12
N LEU A 52 -7.80 12.05 12.58
CA LEU A 52 -6.52 11.76 11.94
C LEU A 52 -6.33 12.66 10.70
N ASP A 53 -5.22 13.38 10.63
CA ASP A 53 -4.87 14.18 9.44
C ASP A 53 -4.71 13.26 8.23
N ASN A 54 -5.24 13.66 7.07
CA ASN A 54 -5.21 12.89 5.83
C ASN A 54 -4.57 13.59 4.64
N SER A 55 -3.81 14.65 4.90
CA SER A 55 -3.09 15.42 3.88
C SER A 55 -2.22 14.53 2.97
N ASP A 56 -1.41 13.65 3.55
CA ASP A 56 -0.47 12.76 2.82
C ASP A 56 -1.15 11.72 1.89
N PHE A 57 -2.47 11.52 2.03
CA PHE A 57 -3.20 10.44 1.34
C PHE A 57 -4.36 10.94 0.48
N VAL A 58 -4.53 12.27 0.31
CA VAL A 58 -5.69 12.87 -0.36
C VAL A 58 -5.88 12.39 -1.81
N ASP A 59 -4.77 12.20 -2.55
CA ASP A 59 -4.78 11.82 -3.97
C ASP A 59 -4.56 10.31 -4.19
N THR A 60 -4.87 9.52 -3.16
CA THR A 60 -4.74 8.05 -3.16
C THR A 60 -6.11 7.38 -3.19
N ASP A 61 -6.13 6.07 -3.44
CA ASP A 61 -7.33 5.23 -3.26
C ASP A 61 -7.35 4.52 -1.90
N ILE A 62 -6.55 5.00 -0.94
CA ILE A 62 -6.57 4.52 0.44
C ILE A 62 -7.76 5.19 1.15
N PRO A 63 -8.68 4.42 1.78
CA PRO A 63 -9.84 4.97 2.45
C PRO A 63 -9.45 6.06 3.47
N PRO A 64 -10.10 7.24 3.46
CA PRO A 64 -9.81 8.29 4.42
C PRO A 64 -10.28 7.87 5.83
N PRO A 65 -9.68 8.42 6.91
CA PRO A 65 -9.97 8.04 8.29
C PRO A 65 -11.45 8.03 8.67
N HIS A 66 -12.25 8.98 8.17
CA HIS A 66 -13.68 9.06 8.46
C HIS A 66 -14.51 7.88 7.91
N MET A 67 -13.96 7.09 6.98
CA MET A 67 -14.56 5.87 6.45
C MET A 67 -14.08 4.60 7.16
N VAL A 68 -13.16 4.73 8.12
CA VAL A 68 -12.48 3.62 8.77
C VAL A 68 -12.76 3.64 10.27
N GLN A 69 -12.97 2.46 10.85
CA GLN A 69 -13.12 2.34 12.29
C GLN A 69 -11.73 2.22 12.94
N ILE A 70 -11.41 3.15 13.83
CA ILE A 70 -10.21 3.04 14.66
C ILE A 70 -10.45 1.93 15.70
N PRO A 71 -9.54 0.96 15.85
CA PRO A 71 -9.63 -0.09 16.86
C PRO A 71 -9.71 0.47 18.28
N THR A 72 -10.27 -0.30 19.22
CA THR A 72 -10.26 0.04 20.65
C THR A 72 -9.06 -0.52 21.39
N GLU A 73 -8.33 -1.44 20.77
CA GLU A 73 -7.16 -2.12 21.33
C GLU A 73 -6.06 -2.18 20.25
N HIS A 74 -4.80 -2.09 20.69
CA HIS A 74 -3.64 -2.16 19.80
C HIS A 74 -3.43 -3.58 19.25
N SER A 75 -3.10 -3.69 17.95
CA SER A 75 -2.70 -4.96 17.33
C SER A 75 -1.29 -5.42 17.73
N TYR A 76 -0.46 -4.51 18.26
CA TYR A 76 0.94 -4.75 18.59
C TYR A 76 1.27 -4.32 20.03
N PRO A 77 2.23 -4.98 20.70
CA PRO A 77 2.66 -4.61 22.04
C PRO A 77 3.35 -3.24 22.07
N GLU A 78 3.43 -2.65 23.26
CA GLU A 78 4.07 -1.35 23.51
C GLU A 78 5.50 -1.27 22.95
N ASP A 79 6.35 -2.26 23.23
CA ASP A 79 7.74 -2.30 22.74
C ASP A 79 7.83 -2.10 21.21
N SER A 80 6.95 -2.75 20.44
CA SER A 80 6.92 -2.61 18.98
C SER A 80 6.38 -1.26 18.51
N ARG A 81 5.51 -0.62 19.29
CA ARG A 81 4.99 0.72 18.98
C ARG A 81 6.05 1.78 19.27
N GLU A 82 6.75 1.67 20.40
CA GLU A 82 7.86 2.56 20.75
C GLU A 82 9.01 2.46 19.76
N GLU A 83 9.38 1.24 19.32
CA GLU A 83 10.41 1.06 18.28
C GLU A 83 10.06 1.83 16.98
N ILE A 84 8.79 1.80 16.55
CA ILE A 84 8.36 2.54 15.37
C ILE A 84 8.28 4.04 15.63
N ARG A 85 7.87 4.48 16.83
CA ARG A 85 7.89 5.91 17.21
C ARG A 85 9.31 6.47 17.14
N GLU A 86 10.29 5.77 17.74
CA GLU A 86 11.70 6.14 17.69
C GLU A 86 12.22 6.20 16.24
N LEU A 87 11.89 5.19 15.43
CA LEU A 87 12.28 5.15 14.03
C LEU A 87 11.72 6.32 13.20
N VAL A 88 10.43 6.64 13.37
CA VAL A 88 9.79 7.75 12.65
C VAL A 88 10.45 9.08 13.07
N LEU A 89 10.73 9.26 14.37
CA LEU A 89 11.44 10.43 14.87
C LEU A 89 12.85 10.56 14.27
N GLU A 90 13.63 9.48 14.28
CA GLU A 90 14.97 9.46 13.69
C GLU A 90 14.94 9.81 12.19
N THR A 91 14.01 9.20 11.45
CA THR A 91 13.87 9.42 10.00
C THR A 91 13.46 10.87 9.69
N ALA A 92 12.56 11.45 10.49
CA ALA A 92 12.12 12.83 10.34
C ALA A 92 13.27 13.83 10.57
N VAL A 93 14.17 13.55 11.52
CA VAL A 93 15.33 14.41 11.83
C VAL A 93 16.42 14.32 10.75
N CYS A 94 16.63 13.14 10.15
CA CYS A 94 17.67 12.91 9.17
C CYS A 94 17.43 13.59 7.81
N ALA A 95 16.22 14.11 7.56
CA ALA A 95 15.83 14.77 6.29
C ALA A 95 16.08 13.93 5.03
N GLU A 96 16.13 12.60 5.17
CA GLU A 96 16.36 11.66 4.06
C GLU A 96 15.06 11.33 3.29
N VAL A 97 13.95 12.00 3.61
CA VAL A 97 12.63 11.71 3.06
C VAL A 97 11.94 12.99 2.55
N ASP A 98 11.43 12.92 1.32
CA ASP A 98 10.71 14.02 0.66
C ASP A 98 9.24 14.13 1.12
N GLN A 99 8.74 13.13 1.86
CA GLN A 99 7.36 13.04 2.39
C GLN A 99 6.25 13.05 1.32
N GLU A 100 6.57 12.72 0.07
CA GLU A 100 5.59 12.59 -1.01
C GLU A 100 5.42 11.14 -1.46
N LEU A 101 4.18 10.66 -1.59
CA LEU A 101 3.93 9.34 -2.17
C LEU A 101 4.23 9.32 -3.67
N PRO A 102 4.90 8.29 -4.21
CA PRO A 102 5.18 8.22 -5.64
C PRO A 102 3.91 8.24 -6.50
N THR A 103 3.98 8.93 -7.63
CA THR A 103 2.87 9.00 -8.59
C THR A 103 3.20 8.28 -9.90
N ARG A 104 2.16 8.03 -10.68
CA ARG A 104 2.21 7.57 -12.06
C ARG A 104 1.19 8.33 -12.89
N ARG A 105 1.36 8.32 -14.20
CA ARG A 105 0.30 8.76 -15.12
C ARG A 105 -0.83 7.74 -15.19
N CYS A 106 -2.06 8.24 -15.15
CA CYS A 106 -3.25 7.44 -15.38
C CYS A 106 -3.34 6.99 -16.85
N ASP A 107 -3.69 5.72 -17.07
CA ASP A 107 -3.84 5.15 -18.42
C ASP A 107 -5.03 5.75 -19.18
N SER A 108 -6.01 6.34 -18.47
CA SER A 108 -7.22 6.94 -19.04
C SER A 108 -7.10 8.46 -19.24
N CYS A 109 -6.93 9.23 -18.15
CA CYS A 109 -6.90 10.70 -18.23
C CYS A 109 -5.49 11.30 -18.37
N HIS A 110 -4.43 10.51 -18.24
CA HIS A 110 -3.03 10.93 -18.32
C HIS A 110 -2.53 11.92 -17.25
N GLU A 111 -3.37 12.26 -16.27
CA GLU A 111 -2.97 13.01 -15.08
C GLU A 111 -2.20 12.12 -14.09
N GLU A 112 -1.43 12.76 -13.21
CA GLU A 112 -0.71 12.06 -12.13
C GLU A 112 -1.69 11.53 -11.08
N THR A 113 -1.43 10.32 -10.59
CA THR A 113 -2.19 9.66 -9.53
C THR A 113 -1.23 8.78 -8.73
N TYR A 114 -1.56 8.48 -7.47
CA TYR A 114 -0.74 7.57 -6.65
C TYR A 114 -0.39 6.27 -7.40
N ASP A 115 0.89 5.89 -7.38
CA ASP A 115 1.43 4.83 -8.24
C ASP A 115 0.81 3.45 -7.95
N ALA A 116 0.48 3.17 -6.70
CA ALA A 116 -0.17 1.93 -6.31
C ALA A 116 -1.70 1.98 -6.40
N ALA A 117 -2.29 3.11 -6.79
CA ALA A 117 -3.75 3.25 -6.90
C ALA A 117 -4.31 2.48 -8.10
N VAL A 118 -5.33 1.66 -7.84
CA VAL A 118 -6.13 0.98 -8.87
C VAL A 118 -7.31 1.83 -9.32
N VAL A 119 -7.82 2.71 -8.48
CA VAL A 119 -8.81 3.73 -8.87
C VAL A 119 -8.12 5.08 -8.95
N CYS A 120 -8.23 5.75 -10.10
CA CYS A 120 -7.69 7.10 -10.27
C CYS A 120 -8.55 8.13 -9.53
N HIS A 121 -7.94 8.93 -8.66
CA HIS A 121 -8.64 9.94 -7.86
C HIS A 121 -9.27 11.09 -8.67
N LEU A 122 -8.88 11.28 -9.94
CA LEU A 122 -9.36 12.37 -10.80
C LEU A 122 -10.46 11.96 -11.79
N CYS A 123 -10.40 10.74 -12.32
CA CYS A 123 -11.31 10.29 -13.40
C CYS A 123 -12.08 9.02 -13.07
N ASP A 124 -11.92 8.48 -11.86
CA ASP A 124 -12.56 7.25 -11.37
C ASP A 124 -12.30 6.00 -12.23
N ASN A 125 -11.32 6.04 -13.14
CA ASN A 125 -10.95 4.89 -13.94
C ASN A 125 -10.38 3.78 -13.05
N GLU A 126 -11.06 2.65 -13.02
CA GLU A 126 -10.66 1.45 -12.30
C GLU A 126 -9.77 0.56 -13.17
N SER A 127 -8.59 0.23 -12.65
CA SER A 127 -7.62 -0.69 -13.26
C SER A 127 -7.65 -2.03 -12.53
N ASP A 128 -7.33 -3.13 -13.22
CA ASP A 128 -7.15 -4.42 -12.57
C ASP A 128 -5.97 -4.36 -11.57
N ALA A 129 -6.15 -4.96 -10.39
CA ALA A 129 -5.06 -5.14 -9.43
C ALA A 129 -4.19 -6.34 -9.82
N CYS A 130 -2.87 -6.14 -9.87
CA CYS A 130 -1.90 -7.18 -10.18
C CYS A 130 -1.97 -8.28 -9.11
N ILE A 131 -2.25 -9.53 -9.50
CA ILE A 131 -2.34 -10.65 -8.55
C ILE A 131 -1.00 -11.04 -7.89
N VAL A 132 0.11 -10.42 -8.28
CA VAL A 132 1.44 -10.61 -7.67
C VAL A 132 1.72 -9.53 -6.61
N THR A 133 1.50 -8.26 -6.96
CA THR A 133 1.94 -7.11 -6.14
C THR A 133 0.80 -6.26 -5.60
N GLY A 134 -0.40 -6.36 -6.18
CA GLY A 134 -1.54 -5.50 -5.90
C GLY A 134 -1.49 -4.13 -6.60
N PHE A 135 -0.42 -3.80 -7.33
CA PHE A 135 -0.33 -2.55 -8.09
C PHE A 135 -1.28 -2.55 -9.29
N PRO A 136 -1.68 -1.39 -9.82
CA PRO A 136 -2.48 -1.31 -11.04
C PRO A 136 -1.78 -1.99 -12.20
N VAL A 137 -2.55 -2.72 -13.00
CA VAL A 137 -2.08 -3.39 -14.22
C VAL A 137 -2.32 -2.47 -15.42
N SER A 138 -1.24 -2.06 -16.09
CA SER A 138 -1.35 -1.27 -17.31
C SER A 138 -1.87 -2.10 -18.48
N ALA A 139 -2.70 -1.50 -19.33
CA ALA A 139 -3.24 -2.17 -20.51
C ALA A 139 -2.14 -2.65 -21.48
N ASN A 140 -1.01 -1.93 -21.53
CA ASN A 140 0.09 -2.19 -22.46
C ASN A 140 1.08 -3.26 -21.97
N ASP A 141 1.16 -3.52 -20.66
CA ASP A 141 2.15 -4.44 -20.06
C ASP A 141 1.54 -5.44 -19.08
N ARG A 142 0.52 -6.17 -19.55
CA ARG A 142 -0.23 -7.16 -18.75
C ARG A 142 -0.10 -8.60 -19.24
N VAL A 143 -0.15 -9.51 -18.28
CA VAL A 143 -0.31 -10.95 -18.51
C VAL A 143 -1.60 -11.43 -17.87
N GLN A 144 -2.30 -12.33 -18.56
CA GLN A 144 -3.51 -12.98 -18.04
C GLN A 144 -3.23 -14.47 -17.80
N CYS A 145 -3.57 -14.94 -16.61
CA CYS A 145 -3.54 -16.37 -16.30
C CYS A 145 -4.60 -17.10 -17.14
N LYS A 146 -4.20 -18.07 -17.96
CA LYS A 146 -5.12 -18.84 -18.83
C LYS A 146 -6.20 -19.64 -18.10
N ASN A 147 -5.99 -19.94 -16.82
CA ASN A 147 -6.93 -20.73 -16.02
C ASN A 147 -7.94 -19.85 -15.26
N CYS A 148 -7.48 -18.97 -14.37
CA CYS A 148 -8.36 -18.12 -13.55
C CYS A 148 -8.70 -16.75 -14.17
N CYS A 149 -8.17 -16.45 -15.36
CA CYS A 149 -8.39 -15.20 -16.09
C CYS A 149 -7.97 -13.91 -15.35
N LYS A 150 -7.23 -14.01 -14.25
CA LYS A 150 -6.71 -12.86 -13.49
C LYS A 150 -5.48 -12.24 -14.14
N PHE A 151 -5.30 -10.94 -13.93
CA PHE A 151 -4.25 -10.12 -14.53
C PHE A 151 -3.08 -9.84 -13.59
N ALA A 152 -1.89 -9.68 -14.16
CA ALA A 152 -0.68 -9.25 -13.47
C ALA A 152 0.17 -8.37 -14.40
N ASN A 153 0.99 -7.50 -13.81
CA ASN A 153 2.06 -6.82 -14.53
C ASN A 153 3.04 -7.86 -15.09
N LYS A 154 3.42 -7.73 -16.36
CA LYS A 154 4.25 -8.73 -17.06
C LYS A 154 5.59 -8.96 -16.37
N SER A 155 6.25 -7.88 -15.95
CA SER A 155 7.55 -7.93 -15.28
C SER A 155 7.47 -8.68 -13.93
N ASP A 156 6.47 -8.39 -13.12
CA ASP A 156 6.23 -9.03 -11.82
C ASP A 156 5.81 -10.48 -11.96
N TRP A 157 4.90 -10.76 -12.91
CA TRP A 157 4.50 -12.11 -13.27
C TRP A 157 5.71 -12.96 -13.62
N ASN A 158 6.58 -12.47 -14.52
CA ASN A 158 7.76 -13.19 -14.97
C ASN A 158 8.72 -13.47 -13.80
N LYS A 159 9.02 -12.47 -12.95
CA LYS A 159 9.84 -12.66 -11.75
C LYS A 159 9.26 -13.74 -10.82
N PHE A 160 7.94 -13.75 -10.62
CA PHE A 160 7.26 -14.70 -9.75
C PHE A 160 7.26 -16.12 -10.33
N VAL A 161 6.74 -16.31 -11.55
CA VAL A 161 6.59 -17.65 -12.14
C VAL A 161 7.93 -18.27 -12.52
N MET A 162 8.98 -17.48 -12.73
CA MET A 162 10.34 -18.02 -12.88
C MET A 162 10.78 -18.82 -11.66
N LYS A 163 10.40 -18.39 -10.45
CA LYS A 163 10.75 -19.02 -9.18
C LYS A 163 9.72 -20.06 -8.73
N VAL A 164 8.44 -19.71 -8.76
CA VAL A 164 7.36 -20.51 -8.13
C VAL A 164 6.70 -21.48 -9.11
N LYS A 165 6.83 -21.25 -10.42
CA LYS A 165 6.26 -22.08 -11.52
C LYS A 165 4.73 -22.24 -11.50
N THR A 166 4.02 -21.45 -10.69
CA THR A 166 2.56 -21.48 -10.58
C THR A 166 1.95 -20.08 -10.58
N CYS A 167 0.65 -19.99 -10.87
CA CYS A 167 -0.14 -18.78 -10.69
C CYS A 167 -0.32 -18.48 -9.19
N PRO A 168 -0.06 -17.26 -8.70
CA PRO A 168 -0.22 -16.90 -7.28
C PRO A 168 -1.67 -16.98 -6.81
N TRP A 169 -2.65 -16.89 -7.73
CA TRP A 169 -4.07 -16.86 -7.39
C TRP A 169 -4.74 -18.24 -7.36
N CYS A 170 -4.45 -19.09 -8.35
CA CYS A 170 -5.13 -20.38 -8.49
C CYS A 170 -4.20 -21.60 -8.45
N GLY A 171 -2.89 -21.41 -8.30
CA GLY A 171 -1.92 -22.49 -8.17
C GLY A 171 -1.67 -23.32 -9.44
N CYS A 172 -2.33 -23.03 -10.57
CA CYS A 172 -2.06 -23.75 -11.81
C CYS A 172 -0.63 -23.47 -12.32
N ILE A 173 -0.02 -24.43 -13.00
CA ILE A 173 1.33 -24.29 -13.56
C ILE A 173 1.36 -23.15 -14.59
N GLN A 174 2.38 -22.29 -14.50
CA GLN A 174 2.56 -21.14 -15.38
C GLN A 174 4.02 -20.97 -15.80
N ASN A 175 4.24 -20.34 -16.95
CA ASN A 175 5.55 -20.00 -17.49
C ASN A 175 5.67 -18.49 -17.74
N PRO A 176 6.90 -17.95 -17.80
CA PRO A 176 7.13 -16.56 -18.19
C PRO A 176 6.59 -16.27 -19.59
N VAL A 177 6.13 -15.04 -19.80
CA VAL A 177 5.64 -14.52 -21.08
C VAL A 177 6.58 -13.39 -21.52
N TYR A 178 7.32 -13.60 -22.61
CA TYR A 178 8.27 -12.64 -23.19
C TYR A 178 7.68 -11.96 -24.41
#